data_AF-Q8YNP5-F1
#
_entry.id   AF-Q8YNP5-F1
#
_cell.length_a   1.000
_cell.length_b   1.000
_cell.length_c   1.000
_cell.angle_alpha   90.00
_cell.angle_beta   90.00
_cell.angle_gamma   90.00
#
_symmetry.space_group_name_H-M   'P 1'
#
loop_
_entity.id
_entity.type
_entity.pdbx_description
1 polymer ?
#
loop_
_entity_poly.entity_id
_entity_poly.type
_entity_poly.pdbx_seq_one_letter_code
_entity_poly.pdbx_strand_id
1 'polypeptide(L)'
;MAAKLIFPGSDRPEISLQYKGRLHQEERQYTFLLQHSLLGQVEGEGWIGLDTIVQRYWAMSDRQRRSGFETMHRVSDDAYYLSSGVMSGHFLTSTMEASLERQS
;
A
#
# COMPACT_ATOMS: atom_id res chain seq x y z
N MET A 1 5.12 -4.29 -11.57
CA MET A 1 3.77 -3.74 -11.78
C MET A 1 3.81 -2.24 -11.50
N ALA A 2 3.03 -1.41 -12.21
CA ALA A 2 2.97 0.02 -11.95
C ALA A 2 1.53 0.43 -11.65
N ALA A 3 1.35 1.32 -10.69
CA ALA A 3 0.06 1.90 -10.33
C ALA A 3 0.19 3.42 -10.20
N LYS A 4 -0.93 4.13 -10.36
CA LYS A 4 -0.99 5.58 -10.28
C LYS A 4 -2.23 6.01 -9.51
N LEU A 5 -2.07 6.88 -8.53
CA LEU A 5 -3.17 7.56 -7.86
C LEU A 5 -3.32 8.94 -8.50
N ILE A 6 -4.52 9.18 -9.03
CA ILE A 6 -4.93 10.46 -9.61
C ILE A 6 -6.00 11.04 -8.68
N PHE A 7 -5.97 12.35 -8.47
CA PHE A 7 -6.95 13.05 -7.63
C PHE A 7 -7.79 13.98 -8.52
N PRO A 8 -8.91 13.51 -9.08
CA PRO A 8 -9.75 14.31 -9.98
C PRO A 8 -10.23 15.60 -9.31
N GLY A 9 -10.16 16.73 -10.03
CA GLY A 9 -10.62 18.03 -9.53
C GLY A 9 -9.79 18.59 -8.37
N SER A 10 -8.57 18.11 -8.17
CA SER A 10 -7.67 18.53 -7.09
C SER A 10 -6.29 18.90 -7.66
N ASP A 11 -5.67 19.93 -7.08
CA ASP A 11 -4.30 20.35 -7.44
C ASP A 11 -3.20 19.45 -6.84
N ARG A 12 -3.60 18.37 -6.15
CA ARG A 12 -2.66 17.41 -5.58
C ARG A 12 -1.89 16.70 -6.70
N PRO A 13 -0.54 16.62 -6.58
CA PRO A 13 0.26 15.88 -7.54
C PRO A 13 -0.14 14.41 -7.54
N GLU A 14 -0.14 13.82 -8.72
CA GLU A 14 -0.36 12.39 -8.88
C GLU A 14 0.73 11.59 -8.17
N ILE A 15 0.37 10.41 -7.67
CA ILE A 15 1.32 9.52 -7.01
C ILE A 15 1.59 8.33 -7.92
N SER A 16 2.86 8.17 -8.29
CA SER A 16 3.33 7.04 -9.09
C SER A 16 3.95 5.98 -8.18
N LEU A 17 3.58 4.72 -8.41
CA LEU A 17 3.96 3.57 -7.61
C LEU A 17 4.51 2.49 -8.54
N GLN A 18 5.77 2.09 -8.36
CA GLN A 18 6.39 1.01 -9.12
C GLN A 18 6.80 -0.13 -8.20
N TYR A 19 6.18 -1.29 -8.40
CA TYR A 19 6.32 -2.45 -7.53
C TYR A 19 7.19 -3.55 -8.16
N LYS A 20 8.03 -4.14 -7.32
CA LYS A 20 8.70 -5.42 -7.54
C LYS A 20 8.48 -6.29 -6.31
N GLY A 21 7.71 -7.37 -6.46
CA GLY A 21 7.35 -8.27 -5.35
C GLY A 21 7.79 -9.70 -5.57
N ARG A 22 7.80 -10.48 -4.49
CA ARG A 22 8.02 -11.92 -4.49
C ARG A 22 7.04 -12.59 -3.51
N LEU A 23 6.28 -13.57 -4.01
CA LEU A 23 5.48 -14.47 -3.19
C LEU A 23 6.39 -15.57 -2.61
N HIS A 24 6.23 -15.89 -1.34
CA HIS A 24 6.98 -16.95 -0.68
C HIS A 24 6.39 -18.32 -1.04
N GLN A 25 7.20 -19.38 -0.96
CA GLN A 25 6.82 -20.74 -1.42
C GLN A 25 5.70 -21.39 -0.58
N GLU A 26 5.36 -20.83 0.59
CA GLU A 26 4.22 -21.21 1.44
C GLU A 26 3.02 -20.24 1.27
N GLU A 27 3.04 -19.54 0.13
CA GLU A 27 2.00 -18.87 -0.67
C GLU A 27 1.16 -17.74 -0.06
N ARG A 28 1.15 -17.56 1.25
CA ARG A 28 0.40 -16.45 1.85
C ARG A 28 1.25 -15.24 2.16
N GLN A 29 2.56 -15.42 2.35
CA GLN A 29 3.48 -14.31 2.60
C GLN A 29 4.08 -13.77 1.31
N TYR A 30 4.24 -12.47 1.24
CA TYR A 30 5.00 -11.82 0.19
C TYR A 30 5.85 -10.67 0.73
N THR A 31 6.89 -10.35 -0.03
CA THR A 31 7.72 -9.16 0.17
C THR A 31 7.69 -8.30 -1.08
N PHE A 32 7.85 -6.99 -0.93
CA PHE A 32 7.90 -6.07 -2.06
C PHE A 32 8.85 -4.90 -1.84
N LEU A 33 9.37 -4.41 -2.95
CA LEU A 33 10.02 -3.12 -3.10
C LEU A 33 9.12 -2.23 -3.92
N LEU A 34 8.95 -0.99 -3.45
CA LEU A 34 8.11 0.03 -4.06
C LEU A 34 8.94 1.30 -4.28
N GLN A 35 9.01 1.77 -5.51
CA GLN A 35 9.41 3.15 -5.80
C GLN A 35 8.16 4.04 -5.75
N HIS A 36 8.07 4.88 -4.73
CA HIS A 36 6.97 5.82 -4.49
C HIS A 36 7.42 7.24 -4.81
N SER A 37 6.62 8.01 -5.57
CA SER A 37 7.00 9.38 -5.96
C SER A 37 7.23 10.34 -4.78
N LEU A 38 6.41 10.23 -3.71
CA LEU A 38 6.56 11.02 -2.48
C LEU A 38 7.49 10.44 -1.41
N LEU A 39 7.47 9.12 -1.17
CA LEU A 39 8.23 8.48 -0.09
C LEU A 39 9.62 7.98 -0.52
N GLY A 40 9.91 7.99 -1.83
CA GLY A 40 11.12 7.39 -2.37
C GLY A 40 11.04 5.86 -2.36
N GLN A 41 12.15 5.21 -2.02
CA GLN A 41 12.19 3.76 -1.92
C GLN A 41 11.52 3.28 -0.63
N VAL A 42 10.57 2.37 -0.80
CA VAL A 42 9.78 1.74 0.26
C VAL A 42 9.98 0.23 0.16
N GLU A 43 10.16 -0.40 1.31
CA GLU A 43 10.08 -1.87 1.42
C GLU A 43 8.82 -2.24 2.16
N GLY A 44 8.34 -3.44 1.94
CA GLY A 44 7.21 -3.96 2.68
C GLY A 44 7.04 -5.45 2.57
N GLU A 45 6.11 -5.92 3.37
CA GLU A 45 5.73 -7.31 3.47
C GLU A 45 4.22 -7.40 3.69
N GLY A 46 3.64 -8.53 3.33
CA GLY A 46 2.23 -8.76 3.51
C GLY A 46 1.83 -10.22 3.54
N TRP A 47 0.59 -10.40 3.90
CA TRP A 47 -0.09 -11.67 4.04
C TRP A 47 -1.40 -11.65 3.26
N ILE A 48 -1.63 -12.70 2.47
CA ILE A 48 -2.88 -12.98 1.78
C ILE A 48 -3.68 -13.92 2.69
N GLY A 49 -4.66 -13.37 3.39
CA GLY A 49 -5.66 -14.11 4.15
C GLY A 49 -6.75 -14.68 3.24
N LEU A 50 -7.79 -15.25 3.86
CA LEU A 50 -8.93 -15.79 3.12
C LEU A 50 -9.72 -14.68 2.40
N ASP A 51 -10.07 -13.64 3.17
CA ASP A 51 -10.87 -12.52 2.67
C ASP A 51 -10.13 -11.18 2.76
N THR A 52 -8.92 -11.16 3.32
CA THR A 52 -8.21 -9.91 3.60
C THR A 52 -6.75 -10.03 3.23
N ILE A 53 -6.25 -9.05 2.47
CA ILE A 53 -4.82 -8.84 2.28
C ILE A 53 -4.36 -7.81 3.32
N VAL A 54 -3.35 -8.16 4.10
CA VAL A 54 -2.76 -7.27 5.11
C VAL A 54 -1.32 -7.02 4.72
N GLN A 55 -0.91 -5.76 4.68
CA GLN A 55 0.47 -5.40 4.42
C GLN A 55 0.94 -4.27 5.30
N ARG A 56 2.26 -4.20 5.46
CA ARG A 56 2.93 -3.06 6.05
C ARG A 56 4.14 -2.67 5.22
N TYR A 57 4.55 -1.43 5.37
CA TYR A 57 5.68 -0.87 4.63
C TYR A 57 6.47 0.13 5.47
N TRP A 58 7.71 0.38 5.08
CA TRP A 58 8.57 1.42 5.65
C TRP A 58 9.41 2.08 4.56
N ALA A 59 9.54 3.40 4.63
CA ALA A 59 10.36 4.17 3.71
C ALA A 59 11.83 4.13 4.15
N MET A 60 12.72 3.77 3.23
CA MET A 60 14.13 3.46 3.54
C MET A 60 15.01 4.70 3.73
N SER A 61 14.75 5.75 2.96
CA SER A 61 15.54 6.99 2.98
C SER A 61 14.77 8.17 3.56
N ASP A 62 13.67 7.89 4.25
CA ASP A 62 12.82 8.93 4.81
C ASP A 62 13.30 9.40 6.18
N ARG A 63 13.59 10.70 6.30
CA ARG A 63 14.06 11.31 7.57
C ARG A 63 13.05 11.16 8.70
N GLN A 64 11.76 11.12 8.37
CA GLN A 64 10.67 10.95 9.33
C GLN A 64 10.39 9.49 9.69
N ARG A 65 11.15 8.55 9.10
CA ARG A 65 11.00 7.09 9.27
C ARG A 65 9.54 6.67 9.10
N ARG A 66 8.90 7.20 8.06
CA ARG A 66 7.50 6.90 7.80
C ARG A 66 7.33 5.43 7.47
N SER A 67 6.32 4.85 8.08
CA SER A 67 5.86 3.50 7.83
C SER A 67 4.34 3.53 7.70
N GLY A 68 3.75 2.41 7.32
CA GLY A 68 2.31 2.31 7.29
C GLY A 68 1.86 0.87 7.21
N PHE A 69 0.55 0.72 7.33
CA PHE A 69 -0.13 -0.55 7.14
C PHE A 69 -1.36 -0.33 6.28
N GLU A 70 -1.74 -1.37 5.55
CA GLU A 70 -2.93 -1.41 4.72
C GLU A 70 -3.62 -2.74 4.91
N THR A 71 -4.94 -2.70 4.94
CA THR A 71 -5.80 -3.87 4.93
C THR A 71 -6.78 -3.71 3.78
N MET A 72 -6.90 -4.75 2.95
CA MET A 72 -7.83 -4.79 1.82
C MET A 72 -8.76 -5.98 2.03
N HIS A 73 -9.97 -5.72 2.50
CA HIS A 73 -11.00 -6.73 2.71
C HIS A 73 -11.82 -6.92 1.42
N ARG A 74 -11.87 -8.15 0.92
CA ARG A 74 -12.59 -8.50 -0.32
C ARG A 74 -14.08 -8.47 -0.08
N VAL A 75 -14.80 -7.73 -0.92
CA VAL A 75 -16.27 -7.62 -0.88
C VAL A 75 -16.90 -8.36 -2.04
N SER A 76 -16.21 -8.43 -3.18
CA SER A 76 -16.59 -9.21 -4.35
C SER A 76 -15.35 -9.67 -5.12
N ASP A 77 -15.54 -10.26 -6.31
CA ASP A 77 -14.41 -10.69 -7.11
C ASP A 77 -13.47 -9.57 -7.54
N ASP A 78 -14.00 -8.35 -7.68
CA ASP A 78 -13.29 -7.18 -8.17
C ASP A 78 -13.30 -5.99 -7.19
N ALA A 79 -13.99 -6.08 -6.05
CA ALA A 79 -14.13 -4.97 -5.11
C ALA A 79 -13.54 -5.29 -3.73
N TYR A 80 -12.88 -4.30 -3.15
CA TYR A 80 -12.27 -4.36 -1.81
C TYR A 80 -12.57 -3.10 -1.00
N TYR A 81 -12.69 -3.24 0.31
CA TYR A 81 -12.58 -2.12 1.24
C TYR A 81 -11.15 -2.00 1.73
N LEU A 82 -10.57 -0.81 1.57
CA LEU A 82 -9.25 -0.45 2.06
C LEU A 82 -9.39 0.30 3.38
N SER A 83 -8.59 -0.10 4.37
CA SER A 83 -8.25 0.74 5.53
C SER A 83 -6.73 0.84 5.61
N SER A 84 -6.22 2.07 5.67
CA SER A 84 -4.79 2.39 5.65
C SER A 84 -4.41 3.36 6.77
N GLY A 85 -3.20 3.20 7.30
CA GLY A 85 -2.61 4.10 8.28
C GLY A 85 -1.17 4.42 7.95
N VAL A 86 -0.79 5.69 8.07
CA VAL A 86 0.59 6.18 7.96
C VAL A 86 1.08 6.55 9.35
N MET A 87 2.28 6.11 9.69
CA MET A 87 2.95 6.38 10.94
C MET A 87 4.23 7.18 10.71
N SER A 88 4.60 8.05 11.67
CA SER A 88 5.95 8.60 11.79
C SER A 88 6.48 8.24 13.17
N GLY A 89 7.47 7.35 13.22
CA GLY A 89 7.86 6.70 14.47
C GLY A 89 6.68 5.92 15.08
N HIS A 90 6.22 6.33 16.26
CA HIS A 90 5.12 5.68 16.98
C HIS A 90 3.76 6.37 16.81
N PHE A 91 3.71 7.49 16.08
CA PHE A 91 2.50 8.30 15.94
C PHE A 91 1.76 7.95 14.66
N LEU A 92 0.47 7.66 14.76
CA LEU A 92 -0.43 7.57 13.60
C LEU A 92 -0.69 9.00 13.11
N THR A 93 -0.16 9.35 11.93
CA THR A 93 -0.21 10.71 11.38
C THR A 93 -1.29 10.90 10.34
N SER A 94 -1.75 9.81 9.71
CA SER A 94 -2.84 9.84 8.74
C SER A 94 -3.54 8.50 8.68
N THR A 95 -4.84 8.52 8.42
CA THR A 95 -5.65 7.34 8.07
C THR A 95 -6.39 7.58 6.78
N MET A 96 -6.68 6.51 6.04
CA MET A 96 -7.51 6.57 4.84
C MET A 96 -8.38 5.33 4.76
N GLU A 97 -9.64 5.53 4.41
CA GLU A 97 -10.56 4.47 4.01
C GLU A 97 -10.97 4.71 2.56
N ALA A 98 -11.09 3.63 1.79
CA ALA A 98 -11.52 3.71 0.40
C ALA A 98 -12.19 2.43 -0.07
N SER A 99 -13.05 2.54 -1.08
CA SER A 99 -13.47 1.41 -1.90
C SER A 99 -12.50 1.28 -3.08
N LEU A 100 -11.95 0.09 -3.28
CA LEU A 100 -11.06 -0.23 -4.40
C LEU A 100 -11.79 -1.14 -5.38
N GLU A 101 -11.66 -0.84 -6.67
CA GLU A 101 -12.14 -1.69 -7.76
C GLU A 101 -10.96 -2.12 -8.63
N ARG A 102 -10.87 -3.42 -8.91
CA ARG A 102 -9.85 -3.98 -9.80
C ARG A 102 -10.11 -3.52 -11.22
N GLN A 103 -9.14 -2.81 -11.80
CA GLN A 103 -9.18 -2.44 -13.21
C GLN A 103 -8.68 -3.60 -14.07
N SER A 104 -9.46 -3.96 -15.10
CA SER A 104 -9.17 -5.03 -16.08
C SER A 104 -8.24 -4.57 -17.20
#